data_AF-A0A933U2K7-F1
#
_entry.id   AF-A0A933U2K7-F1
#
_cell.length_a   1.000
_cell.length_b   1.000
_cell.length_c   1.000
_cell.angle_alpha   90.00
_cell.angle_beta   90.00
_cell.angle_gamma   90.00
#
_symmetry.space_group_name_H-M   'P 1'
#
loop_
_entity.id
_entity.type
_entity.pdbx_description
1 polymer ?
#
loop_
_entity_poly.entity_id
_entity_poly.type
_entity_poly.pdbx_seq_one_letter_code
_entity_poly.pdbx_strand_id
1 'polypeptide(L)'
;MSTSNREPRRWTRRIAVIGSLLGAAGIASAGPIVEELRDDHHTDGQGPALFDLWNATGKGAPIRTARAEIALTPFLHGDVDGNCVVGRGDQALVLASFGKRWNEAGFEPRADLDGDHPIGVRGGLLLLGRLGAQCP
;
A
#
# COMPACT_ATOMS: atom_id res chain seq x y z
N MET A 1 -30.45 -2.29 -33.65
CA MET A 1 -29.13 -1.64 -33.51
C MET A 1 -29.00 -1.20 -32.06
N SER A 2 -28.10 -1.86 -31.31
CA SER A 2 -27.88 -1.64 -29.87
C SER A 2 -26.55 -0.91 -29.69
N THR A 3 -26.56 0.25 -29.04
CA THR A 3 -25.36 1.01 -28.70
C THR A 3 -24.95 0.68 -27.26
N SER A 4 -23.79 0.02 -27.15
CA SER A 4 -23.15 -0.37 -25.89
C SER A 4 -22.62 0.85 -25.14
N ASN A 5 -23.14 1.10 -23.94
CA ASN A 5 -22.63 2.08 -23.00
C ASN A 5 -21.57 1.40 -22.10
N ARG A 6 -20.29 1.74 -22.24
CA ARG A 6 -19.21 1.24 -21.36
C ARG A 6 -18.75 2.35 -20.43
N GLU A 7 -19.02 2.21 -19.14
CA GLU A 7 -18.45 3.05 -18.08
C GLU A 7 -16.96 2.74 -17.85
N PRO A 8 -16.16 3.73 -17.41
CA PRO A 8 -14.73 3.57 -17.17
C PRO A 8 -14.46 2.80 -15.85
N ARG A 9 -13.68 1.72 -15.96
CA ARG A 9 -13.21 0.92 -14.80
C ARG A 9 -12.21 1.74 -13.97
N ARG A 10 -12.63 2.19 -12.78
CA ARG A 10 -11.73 2.69 -11.73
C ARG A 10 -10.97 1.51 -11.12
N TRP A 11 -9.65 1.53 -11.21
CA TRP A 11 -8.78 0.59 -10.52
C TRP A 11 -8.58 1.06 -9.07
N THR A 12 -9.04 0.29 -8.09
CA THR A 12 -8.73 0.51 -6.67
C THR A 12 -7.81 -0.63 -6.23
N ARG A 13 -6.52 -0.36 -6.03
CA ARG A 13 -5.59 -1.35 -5.46
C ARG A 13 -5.84 -1.43 -3.96
N ARG A 14 -6.36 -2.57 -3.48
CA ARG A 14 -6.46 -2.89 -2.05
C ARG A 14 -5.17 -3.60 -1.64
N ILE A 15 -4.40 -3.00 -0.74
CA ILE A 15 -3.27 -3.66 -0.08
C ILE A 15 -3.76 -4.01 1.34
N ALA A 16 -3.87 -5.31 1.64
CA ALA A 16 -4.16 -5.80 2.99
C ALA A 16 -2.85 -6.09 3.71
N VAL A 17 -2.60 -5.44 4.85
CA VAL A 17 -1.43 -5.70 5.72
C VAL A 17 -1.86 -6.66 6.83
N ILE A 18 -1.19 -7.80 6.94
CA ILE A 18 -1.41 -8.78 8.01
C ILE A 18 -0.54 -8.40 9.21
N GLY A 19 -1.16 -7.83 10.24
CA GLY A 19 -0.53 -7.66 11.55
C GLY A 19 -0.58 -8.99 12.32
N SER A 20 0.56 -9.66 12.45
CA SER A 20 0.69 -10.85 13.28
C SER A 20 0.90 -10.44 14.73
N LEU A 21 -0.07 -10.75 15.60
CA LEU A 21 0.13 -10.77 17.04
C LEU A 21 -0.18 -12.20 17.52
N LEU A 22 0.89 -12.95 17.77
CA LEU A 22 0.84 -14.20 18.52
C LEU A 22 0.33 -13.89 19.94
N GLY A 23 -0.94 -14.18 20.17
CA GLY A 23 -1.54 -14.43 21.47
C GLY A 23 -2.41 -15.68 21.32
N ALA A 24 -2.23 -16.64 22.20
CA ALA A 24 -2.81 -17.98 22.14
C ALA A 24 -4.31 -17.99 21.79
N ALA A 25 -4.71 -18.92 20.93
CA ALA A 25 -6.08 -19.20 20.47
C ALA A 25 -6.74 -18.11 19.60
N GLY A 26 -6.75 -18.32 18.29
CA GLY A 26 -7.60 -17.54 17.38
C GLY A 26 -6.98 -17.31 16.01
N ILE A 27 -7.19 -18.24 15.09
CA ILE A 27 -6.96 -17.99 13.65
C ILE A 27 -8.10 -17.06 13.20
N ALA A 28 -7.78 -15.78 13.03
CA ALA A 28 -8.74 -14.73 12.76
C ALA A 28 -9.00 -14.54 11.25
N SER A 29 -10.28 -14.32 10.92
CA SER A 29 -10.79 -13.60 9.75
C SER A 29 -10.62 -14.24 8.37
N ALA A 30 -11.52 -15.15 8.01
CA ALA A 30 -11.59 -15.73 6.65
C ALA A 30 -12.94 -15.53 5.93
N GLY A 31 -13.79 -14.58 6.32
CA GLY A 31 -15.11 -14.37 5.70
C GLY A 31 -15.06 -14.07 4.20
N PRO A 32 -14.41 -12.97 3.76
CA PRO A 32 -14.27 -12.68 2.34
C PRO A 32 -13.14 -13.47 1.64
N ILE A 33 -12.23 -14.06 2.42
CA ILE A 33 -11.09 -14.82 1.89
C ILE A 33 -11.52 -16.22 1.44
N VAL A 34 -12.50 -16.85 2.10
CA VAL A 34 -12.98 -18.20 1.73
C VAL A 34 -13.74 -18.22 0.40
N GLU A 35 -14.47 -17.16 0.04
CA GLU A 35 -15.16 -17.09 -1.26
C GLU A 35 -14.16 -16.86 -2.40
N GLU A 36 -13.13 -16.04 -2.20
CA GLU A 36 -12.03 -15.84 -3.16
C GLU A 36 -11.13 -17.09 -3.27
N LEU A 37 -10.95 -17.85 -2.18
CA LEU A 37 -10.27 -19.16 -2.18
C LEU A 37 -11.07 -20.24 -2.92
N ARG A 38 -12.40 -20.16 -2.93
CA ARG A 38 -13.28 -21.11 -3.62
C ARG A 38 -13.29 -20.89 -5.13
N ASP A 39 -13.29 -19.63 -5.56
CA ASP A 39 -13.56 -19.28 -6.96
C ASP A 39 -12.30 -18.94 -7.77
N ASP A 40 -11.15 -18.61 -7.13
CA ASP A 40 -9.94 -18.14 -7.85
C ASP A 40 -8.61 -18.83 -7.45
N HIS A 41 -8.61 -19.80 -6.52
CA HIS A 41 -7.38 -20.52 -6.12
C HIS A 41 -7.25 -21.88 -6.80
N HIS A 42 -6.46 -21.94 -7.87
CA HIS A 42 -6.23 -23.14 -8.70
C HIS A 42 -5.03 -24.02 -8.29
N THR A 43 -4.35 -23.81 -7.17
CA THR A 43 -2.94 -24.27 -7.09
C THR A 43 -2.56 -25.51 -6.27
N ASP A 44 -3.40 -26.16 -5.46
CA ASP A 44 -2.96 -27.44 -4.83
C ASP A 44 -4.05 -28.40 -4.33
N GLY A 45 -5.33 -28.16 -4.63
CA GLY A 45 -6.41 -29.06 -4.20
C GLY A 45 -6.68 -29.06 -2.69
N GLN A 46 -6.09 -28.13 -1.92
CA GLN A 46 -6.38 -27.97 -0.49
C GLN A 46 -7.68 -27.22 -0.20
N GLY A 47 -8.23 -26.50 -1.18
CA GLY A 47 -9.52 -25.78 -1.05
C GLY A 47 -10.66 -26.66 -0.53
N PRO A 48 -10.93 -27.84 -1.14
CA PRO A 48 -11.93 -28.79 -0.64
C PRO A 48 -11.67 -29.27 0.80
N ALA A 49 -10.43 -29.61 1.15
CA ALA A 49 -10.09 -30.08 2.49
C ALA A 49 -10.29 -29.00 3.57
N LEU A 50 -9.94 -27.76 3.26
CA LEU A 50 -10.16 -26.61 4.15
C LEU A 50 -11.66 -26.27 4.27
N PHE A 51 -12.42 -26.45 3.19
CA PHE A 51 -13.87 -26.26 3.19
C PHE A 51 -14.61 -27.32 4.01
N ASP A 52 -14.22 -28.59 3.88
CA ASP A 52 -14.78 -29.69 4.66
C ASP A 52 -14.45 -29.53 6.15
N LEU A 53 -13.22 -29.12 6.48
CA LEU A 53 -12.82 -28.81 7.86
C LEU A 53 -13.67 -27.68 8.44
N TRP A 54 -13.89 -26.60 7.67
CA TRP A 54 -14.72 -25.47 8.08
C TRP A 54 -16.18 -25.87 8.35
N ASN A 55 -16.76 -26.75 7.53
CA ASN A 55 -18.11 -27.29 7.79
C ASN A 55 -18.14 -28.23 9.00
N ALA A 56 -17.10 -29.06 9.20
CA ALA A 56 -17.02 -30.03 10.29
C ALA A 56 -16.80 -29.40 11.67
N THR A 57 -16.07 -28.29 11.77
CA THR A 57 -15.78 -27.62 13.06
C THR A 57 -16.88 -26.65 13.51
N GLY A 58 -17.98 -26.56 12.76
CA GLY A 58 -19.02 -25.55 12.96
C GLY A 58 -18.57 -24.19 12.44
N LYS A 59 -19.41 -23.57 11.62
CA LYS A 59 -19.16 -22.24 11.06
C LYS A 59 -19.03 -21.26 12.22
N GLY A 60 -17.81 -20.78 12.48
CA GLY A 60 -17.54 -19.84 13.57
C GLY A 60 -18.48 -18.64 13.50
N ALA A 61 -18.79 -18.04 14.64
CA ALA A 61 -19.65 -16.86 14.70
C ALA A 61 -19.11 -15.76 13.75
N PRO A 62 -20.00 -15.00 13.07
CA PRO A 62 -19.57 -13.93 12.17
C PRO A 62 -18.62 -12.97 12.91
N ILE A 63 -17.40 -12.84 12.40
CA ILE A 63 -16.47 -11.83 12.90
C ILE A 63 -17.06 -10.48 12.54
N ARG A 64 -17.37 -9.67 13.55
CA ARG A 64 -17.78 -8.28 13.32
C ARG A 64 -16.61 -7.56 12.65
N THR A 65 -16.77 -7.21 11.38
CA THR A 65 -15.84 -6.36 10.67
C THR A 65 -15.86 -4.98 11.32
N ALA A 66 -14.86 -4.70 12.17
CA ALA A 66 -14.62 -3.34 12.63
C ALA A 66 -14.09 -2.53 11.44
N ARG A 67 -14.77 -1.45 11.10
CA ARG A 67 -14.30 -0.48 10.12
C ARG A 67 -13.36 0.50 10.83
N ALA A 68 -12.11 0.54 10.40
CA ALA A 68 -11.20 1.63 10.73
C ALA A 68 -11.08 2.55 9.51
N GLU A 69 -11.26 3.84 9.72
CA GLU A 69 -10.93 4.86 8.73
C GLU A 69 -9.53 5.40 9.06
N ILE A 70 -8.61 5.31 8.11
CA ILE A 70 -7.29 5.92 8.23
C ILE A 70 -7.38 7.26 7.51
N ALA A 71 -7.34 8.35 8.28
CA ALA A 71 -7.19 9.68 7.72
C ALA A 71 -5.79 9.78 7.10
N LEU A 72 -5.73 9.90 5.78
CA LEU A 72 -4.48 10.18 5.08
C LEU A 72 -4.21 11.68 5.19
N THR A 73 -3.06 12.05 5.73
CA THR A 73 -2.56 13.41 5.63
C THR A 73 -2.33 13.76 4.15
N PRO A 74 -2.63 15.00 3.72
CA PRO A 74 -2.31 15.45 2.37
C PRO A 74 -0.84 15.19 2.05
N PHE A 75 -0.59 14.49 0.95
CA PHE A 75 0.76 14.23 0.48
C PHE A 75 1.22 15.39 -0.41
N LEU A 76 2.28 16.08 0.01
CA LEU A 76 2.94 17.10 -0.79
C LEU A 76 4.17 16.48 -1.46
N HIS A 77 4.10 16.28 -2.78
CA HIS A 77 5.23 15.73 -3.53
C HIS A 77 6.42 16.71 -3.47
N GLY A 78 7.55 16.23 -2.95
CA GLY A 78 8.75 17.03 -2.69
C GLY A 78 8.96 17.40 -1.22
N ASP A 79 7.98 17.18 -0.34
CA ASP A 79 8.11 17.29 1.12
C ASP A 79 8.62 15.95 1.67
N VAL A 80 9.94 15.85 1.81
CA VAL A 80 10.68 14.65 2.19
C VAL A 80 10.74 14.53 3.71
N ASP A 81 10.86 15.67 4.41
CA ASP A 81 10.94 15.71 5.87
C ASP A 81 9.56 15.67 6.57
N GLY A 82 8.47 15.94 5.82
CA GLY A 82 7.09 15.85 6.28
C GLY A 82 6.62 17.08 7.06
N ASN A 83 7.24 18.24 6.86
CA ASN A 83 6.92 19.47 7.56
C ASN A 83 5.81 20.31 6.88
N CYS A 84 5.19 19.79 5.81
CA CYS A 84 4.18 20.43 4.98
C CYS A 84 4.70 21.60 4.10
N VAL A 85 6.02 21.73 3.91
CA VAL A 85 6.65 22.79 3.10
C VAL A 85 7.83 22.23 2.31
N VAL A 86 7.83 22.37 0.98
CA VAL A 86 8.98 22.00 0.15
C VAL A 86 10.05 23.10 0.21
N GLY A 87 11.14 22.84 0.94
CA GLY A 87 12.17 23.82 1.24
C GLY A 87 13.60 23.26 1.28
N ARG A 88 14.46 23.94 2.05
CA ARG A 88 15.88 23.56 2.16
C ARG A 88 16.10 22.27 2.93
N GLY A 89 15.19 21.91 3.83
CA GLY A 89 15.23 20.64 4.55
C GLY A 89 15.14 19.48 3.56
N ASP A 90 14.16 19.52 2.67
CA ASP A 90 13.96 18.51 1.64
C ASP A 90 15.12 18.44 0.66
N GLN A 91 15.64 19.60 0.25
CA GLN A 91 16.86 19.66 -0.58
C GLN A 91 18.02 18.96 0.10
N ALA A 92 18.27 19.22 1.38
CA ALA A 92 19.37 18.60 2.11
C ALA A 92 19.21 17.07 2.17
N LEU A 93 17.99 16.55 2.33
CA LEU A 93 17.71 15.11 2.34
C LEU A 93 17.92 14.47 0.96
N VAL A 94 17.48 15.13 -0.11
CA VAL A 94 17.71 14.67 -1.49
C VAL A 94 19.21 14.69 -1.83
N LEU A 95 19.94 15.73 -1.43
CA LEU A 95 21.39 15.81 -1.64
C LEU A 95 22.17 14.79 -0.81
N ALA A 96 21.78 14.55 0.45
CA ALA A 96 22.42 13.55 1.29
C ALA A 96 22.25 12.13 0.73
N SER A 97 21.15 11.89 0.01
CA SER A 97 20.83 10.61 -0.61
C SER A 97 21.24 10.54 -2.08
N PHE A 98 21.90 11.58 -2.62
CA PHE A 98 22.22 11.65 -4.04
C PHE A 98 23.18 10.54 -4.49
N GLY A 99 22.85 9.90 -5.60
CA GLY A 99 23.56 8.74 -6.15
C GLY A 99 23.34 7.44 -5.37
N LYS A 100 22.57 7.44 -4.28
CA LYS A 100 22.24 6.25 -3.50
C LYS A 100 21.10 5.47 -4.15
N ARG A 101 21.10 4.17 -3.92
CA ARG A 101 20.08 3.24 -4.41
C ARG A 101 19.33 2.58 -3.27
N TRP A 102 18.18 1.99 -3.61
CA TRP A 102 17.41 1.18 -2.67
C TRP A 102 18.29 0.18 -1.92
N ASN A 103 18.11 0.08 -0.59
CA ASN A 103 18.90 -0.72 0.35
C ASN A 103 20.37 -0.30 0.56
N GLU A 104 20.83 0.82 0.01
CA GLU A 104 22.15 1.37 0.34
C GLU A 104 22.12 2.21 1.61
N ALA A 105 23.24 2.22 2.35
CA ALA A 105 23.37 3.07 3.53
C ALA A 105 23.26 4.55 3.14
N GLY A 106 22.38 5.28 3.84
CA GLY A 106 22.08 6.68 3.57
C GLY A 106 21.09 6.94 2.44
N PHE A 107 20.42 5.90 1.91
CA PHE A 107 19.28 6.07 1.03
C PHE A 107 18.04 6.52 1.82
N GLU A 108 17.47 7.68 1.47
CA GLU A 108 16.16 8.12 1.92
C GLU A 108 15.10 7.76 0.87
N PRO A 109 14.21 6.78 1.12
CA PRO A 109 13.17 6.39 0.16
C PRO A 109 12.27 7.54 -0.28
N ARG A 110 12.03 8.52 0.59
CA ARG A 110 11.19 9.68 0.27
C ARG A 110 11.86 10.66 -0.71
N ALA A 111 13.19 10.60 -0.84
CA ALA A 111 13.96 11.44 -1.75
C ALA A 111 14.01 10.90 -3.19
N ASP A 112 13.57 9.65 -3.42
CA ASP A 112 13.36 9.08 -4.76
C ASP A 112 12.04 9.59 -5.35
N LEU A 113 12.06 10.83 -5.84
CA LEU A 113 10.86 11.55 -6.26
C LEU A 113 10.27 11.08 -7.60
N ASP A 114 11.03 10.34 -8.40
CA ASP A 114 10.60 9.73 -9.67
C ASP A 114 10.45 8.20 -9.61
N GLY A 115 10.91 7.56 -8.54
CA GLY A 115 10.71 6.13 -8.29
C GLY A 115 11.54 5.23 -9.22
N ASP A 116 12.63 5.75 -9.78
CA ASP A 116 13.52 4.97 -10.65
C ASP A 116 14.62 4.22 -9.90
N HIS A 117 14.70 4.41 -8.57
CA HIS A 117 15.54 3.71 -7.60
C HIS A 117 17.04 4.06 -7.56
N PRO A 118 17.56 5.01 -8.37
CA PRO A 118 18.67 5.87 -7.93
C PRO A 118 18.24 7.33 -7.78
N ILE A 119 18.53 7.91 -6.61
CA ILE A 119 18.25 9.34 -6.38
C ILE A 119 19.23 10.17 -7.21
N GLY A 120 18.72 10.78 -8.28
CA GLY A 120 19.55 11.47 -9.26
C GLY A 120 19.04 12.85 -9.64
N VAL A 121 19.58 13.37 -10.74
CA VAL A 121 19.26 14.71 -11.24
C VAL A 121 17.77 14.85 -11.57
N ARG A 122 17.10 13.78 -11.99
CA ARG A 122 15.66 13.80 -12.30
C ARG A 122 14.82 14.06 -11.05
N GLY A 123 15.04 13.29 -9.97
CA GLY A 123 14.46 13.57 -8.66
C GLY A 123 14.78 14.99 -8.17
N GLY A 124 16.03 15.44 -8.30
CA GLY A 124 16.41 16.82 -7.95
C GLY A 124 15.67 17.89 -8.75
N LEU A 125 15.45 17.68 -10.05
CA LEU A 125 14.69 18.61 -10.90
C LEU A 125 13.21 18.66 -10.52
N LEU A 126 12.63 17.52 -10.15
CA LEU A 126 11.26 17.45 -9.64
C LEU A 126 11.11 18.25 -8.33
N LEU A 127 12.08 18.15 -7.43
CA LEU A 127 12.11 18.94 -6.20
C LEU A 127 12.17 20.45 -6.49
N LEU A 128 13.07 20.86 -7.38
CA LEU A 128 13.22 22.28 -7.75
C LEU A 128 11.94 22.87 -8.32
N GLY A 129 11.19 22.09 -9.11
CA GLY A 129 9.89 22.50 -9.65
C GLY A 129 8.79 22.69 -8.60
N ARG A 130 9.04 22.35 -7.33
CA ARG A 130 8.08 22.41 -6.23
C ARG A 130 8.52 23.30 -5.07
N LEU A 131 9.65 23.99 -5.16
CA LEU A 131 10.15 24.84 -4.07
C LEU A 131 9.12 25.90 -3.65
N GLY A 132 8.92 25.99 -2.34
CA GLY A 132 7.95 26.91 -1.73
C GLY A 132 6.51 26.40 -1.72
N ALA A 133 6.22 25.22 -2.32
CA ALA A 133 4.92 24.59 -2.21
C ALA A 133 4.63 24.20 -0.76
N GLN A 134 3.34 24.23 -0.38
CA GLN A 134 2.86 23.99 0.98
C GLN A 134 1.59 23.14 0.91
N CYS A 135 1.31 22.39 1.98
CA CYS A 135 0.04 21.67 2.11
C CYS A 135 -1.14 22.65 2.16
N PRO A 136 -2.31 22.28 1.61
CA PRO A 136 -3.53 23.08 1.68
C PRO A 136 -4.06 23.23 3.10
#